data_AF-A0A229RMC5-F1
#
_entry.id   AF-A0A229RMC5-F1
#
_cell.length_a   1.000
_cell.length_b   1.000
_cell.length_c   1.000
_cell.angle_alpha   90.00
_cell.angle_beta   90.00
_cell.angle_gamma   90.00
#
_symmetry.space_group_name_H-M   'P 1'
#
loop_
_entity.id
_entity.type
_entity.pdbx_description
1 polymer ?
#
loop_
_entity_poly.entity_id
_entity_poly.type
_entity_poly.pdbx_seq_one_letter_code
_entity_poly.pdbx_strand_id
1 'polypeptide(L)'
;MTASTPAGGVHLEPGEDANLPITVRNDGGSKSEPVAVSLNLPKGVTAVPAGGGGAMGVTGFRQQAGPAPIAVSCPGGSGTVTCKTGTGLEPGQSAVLTFRLRADETAEPGSMVTGSVTAGAQIKVSVAVKVTVKPPPDDLTLRAESDGLSAFPWNRNPLVLIRVKNTGKSTKPVTITLDHRVLSSWSVYGIPCTPTGEGASCTSRGSLAPGRQASLWVRLKGRPADNVPVTVNATLGVAKAKPVEVHFGCWHHWCDDNALLPPTTVPTMPTLPSVTSKPPSTSQTPKPGRPGWPSPSKKPLPSVTPSESAKQVPTPPAATTSAPPRPGKAKPTTQPNGIVDRVFE
;
A
#
# COMPACT_ATOMS: atom_id res chain seq x y z
N MET A 1 5.69 38.30 10.56
CA MET A 1 6.17 36.93 10.86
C MET A 1 5.90 36.07 9.65
N THR A 2 6.90 35.32 9.21
CA THR A 2 6.83 34.42 8.06
C THR A 2 7.21 33.01 8.49
N ALA A 3 6.62 32.02 7.82
CA ALA A 3 6.97 30.62 8.00
C ALA A 3 7.29 30.02 6.63
N SER A 4 8.38 29.26 6.54
CA SER A 4 8.78 28.55 5.34
C SER A 4 8.98 27.06 5.62
N THR A 5 8.66 26.26 4.60
CA THR A 5 8.86 24.81 4.61
C THR A 5 9.75 24.41 3.44
N PRO A 6 10.33 23.20 3.46
CA PRO A 6 11.19 22.74 2.37
C PRO A 6 10.42 22.75 1.04
N ALA A 7 10.94 23.46 0.04
CA ALA A 7 10.26 23.67 -1.24
C ALA A 7 9.96 22.37 -2.02
N GLY A 8 10.69 21.28 -1.72
CA GLY A 8 10.48 19.96 -2.32
C GLY A 8 9.56 19.02 -1.53
N GLY A 9 9.03 19.45 -0.38
CA GLY A 9 8.32 18.55 0.55
C GLY A 9 9.25 17.57 1.26
N VAL A 10 8.69 16.49 1.82
CA VAL A 10 9.44 15.43 2.49
C VAL A 10 9.07 14.08 1.89
N HIS A 11 10.10 13.29 1.59
CA HIS A 11 9.96 11.90 1.18
C HIS A 11 10.07 10.99 2.40
N LEU A 12 9.08 10.09 2.56
CA LEU A 12 9.10 9.09 3.62
C LEU A 12 9.18 7.71 2.98
N GLU A 13 10.04 6.86 3.54
CA GLU A 13 10.03 5.43 3.29
C GLU A 13 9.41 4.74 4.52
N PRO A 14 8.51 3.76 4.33
CA PRO A 14 7.92 3.04 5.45
C PRO A 14 8.99 2.45 6.37
N GLY A 15 8.89 2.75 7.67
CA GLY A 15 9.83 2.31 8.70
C GLY A 15 11.08 3.18 8.87
N GLU A 16 11.33 4.15 7.98
CA GLU A 16 12.43 5.10 8.10
C GLU A 16 11.98 6.46 8.67
N ASP A 17 12.90 7.14 9.34
CA ASP A 17 12.67 8.47 9.90
C ASP A 17 13.18 9.55 8.94
N ALA A 18 12.37 10.58 8.68
CA ALA A 18 12.80 11.76 7.96
C ALA A 18 12.57 13.03 8.78
N ASN A 19 13.45 14.02 8.58
CA ASN A 19 13.36 15.31 9.25
C ASN A 19 12.58 16.32 8.40
N LEU A 20 11.57 16.94 8.99
CA LEU A 20 10.82 18.07 8.47
C LEU A 20 11.21 19.34 9.26
N PRO A 21 12.17 20.14 8.77
CA PRO A 21 12.50 21.42 9.35
C PRO A 21 11.48 22.48 8.91
N ILE A 22 10.92 23.23 9.86
CA ILE A 22 10.05 24.38 9.60
C ILE A 22 10.74 25.62 10.14
N THR A 23 11.03 26.56 9.26
CA THR A 23 11.71 27.81 9.62
C THR A 23 10.67 28.89 9.83
N VAL A 24 10.69 29.52 11.01
CA VAL A 24 9.83 30.65 11.35
C VAL A 24 10.72 31.86 11.59
N ARG A 25 10.38 33.00 10.98
CA ARG A 25 11.12 34.26 11.12
C ARG A 25 10.20 35.37 11.60
N ASN A 26 10.69 36.14 12.59
CA ASN A 26 10.02 37.35 13.02
C ASN A 26 10.45 38.55 12.16
N ASP A 27 9.65 38.91 11.16
CA ASP A 27 9.86 40.11 10.34
C ASP A 27 9.23 41.39 10.94
N GLY A 28 8.68 41.31 12.16
CA GLY A 28 8.12 42.47 12.87
C GLY A 28 9.19 43.30 13.57
N GLY A 29 8.83 44.54 13.93
CA GLY A 29 9.72 45.47 14.65
C GLY A 29 9.80 45.24 16.18
N SER A 30 9.04 44.29 16.72
CA SER A 30 8.98 43.97 18.15
C SER A 30 9.14 42.47 18.40
N LYS A 31 9.54 42.12 19.64
CA LYS A 31 9.66 40.73 20.10
C LYS A 31 8.31 40.02 20.01
N SER A 32 8.28 38.81 19.44
CA SER A 32 7.07 38.01 19.35
C SER A 32 6.74 37.30 20.66
N GLU A 33 5.51 36.83 20.83
CA GLU A 33 5.19 35.78 21.81
C GLU A 33 5.83 34.44 21.40
N PRO A 34 5.88 33.43 22.31
CA PRO A 34 6.35 32.09 21.97
C PRO A 34 5.60 31.53 20.76
N VAL A 35 6.37 31.11 19.76
CA VAL A 35 5.86 30.50 18.54
C VAL A 35 5.51 29.04 18.81
N ALA A 36 4.32 28.63 18.39
CA ALA A 36 3.83 27.26 18.41
C ALA A 36 3.54 26.80 16.97
N VAL A 37 3.99 25.61 16.60
CA VAL A 37 3.71 24.97 15.32
C VAL A 37 2.90 23.71 15.60
N SER A 38 1.70 23.61 15.03
CA SER A 38 0.86 22.42 15.11
C SER A 38 0.76 21.77 13.74
N LEU A 39 1.12 20.48 13.65
CA LEU A 39 1.02 19.67 12.44
C LEU A 39 -0.07 18.62 12.60
N ASN A 40 -0.93 18.50 11.59
CA ASN A 40 -1.89 17.42 11.41
C ASN A 40 -1.29 16.38 10.47
N LEU A 41 -0.98 15.22 11.04
CA LEU A 41 -0.42 14.07 10.38
C LEU A 41 -1.56 13.18 9.84
N PRO A 42 -1.48 12.75 8.56
CA PRO A 42 -2.43 11.80 7.98
C PRO A 42 -2.27 10.41 8.62
N LYS A 43 -3.25 9.53 8.38
CA LYS A 43 -3.17 8.13 8.81
C LYS A 43 -1.90 7.47 8.26
N GLY A 44 -1.25 6.68 9.10
CA GLY A 44 0.00 6.00 8.78
C GLY A 44 1.26 6.85 8.90
N VAL A 45 1.16 8.15 9.25
CA VAL A 45 2.32 9.01 9.51
C VAL A 45 2.33 9.43 10.98
N THR A 46 3.46 9.24 11.65
CA THR A 46 3.66 9.59 13.07
C THR A 46 4.90 10.45 13.23
N ALA A 47 4.91 11.32 14.24
CA ALA A 47 6.13 11.99 14.68
C ALA A 47 6.81 11.12 15.73
N VAL A 48 8.10 10.85 15.57
CA VAL A 48 8.92 10.15 16.56
C VAL A 48 9.71 11.18 17.36
N PRO A 49 9.87 10.99 18.69
CA PRO A 49 10.72 11.88 19.47
C PRO A 49 12.17 11.74 18.99
N ALA A 50 12.91 12.85 18.99
CA ALA A 50 14.36 12.78 18.87
C ALA A 50 14.89 11.97 20.07
N GLY A 51 15.47 10.80 19.83
CA GLY A 51 16.03 9.96 20.89
C GLY A 51 17.13 10.69 21.64
N GLY A 52 16.85 11.05 22.89
CA GLY A 52 17.74 11.75 23.79
C GLY A 52 16.94 12.28 24.97
N GLY A 53 17.11 11.65 26.14
CA GLY A 53 16.44 12.02 27.38
C GLY A 53 16.54 13.52 27.67
N GLY A 54 15.49 14.05 28.29
CA GLY A 54 15.25 15.46 28.42
C GLY A 54 16.44 16.28 28.93
N ALA A 55 16.56 17.47 28.40
CA ALA A 55 17.05 18.62 29.13
C ALA A 55 16.66 19.87 28.33
N MET A 56 16.24 20.90 29.06
CA MET A 56 16.40 22.27 28.59
C MET A 56 17.88 22.48 28.25
N GLY A 57 18.21 22.37 26.97
CA GLY A 57 19.55 22.60 26.44
C GLY A 57 19.79 24.09 26.24
N VAL A 58 19.87 24.85 27.32
CA VAL A 58 20.54 26.15 27.34
C VAL A 58 22.05 25.87 27.28
N THR A 59 22.58 25.46 26.13
CA THR A 59 24.03 25.42 25.92
C THR A 59 24.46 26.76 25.34
N GLY A 60 24.87 27.64 26.24
CA GLY A 60 25.49 28.91 25.90
C GLY A 60 26.86 28.75 25.23
N PHE A 61 27.11 29.68 24.31
CA PHE A 61 28.38 30.28 23.90
C PHE A 61 29.42 29.44 23.13
N ARG A 62 29.46 29.68 21.80
CA ARG A 62 30.64 30.33 21.19
C ARG A 62 30.27 31.09 19.91
N GLN A 63 30.75 32.32 19.85
CA GLN A 63 30.55 33.33 18.81
C GLN A 63 30.96 32.83 17.41
N GLN A 64 30.09 33.02 16.44
CA GLN A 64 30.44 33.25 15.03
C GLN A 64 29.34 34.13 14.42
N ALA A 65 29.74 35.17 13.70
CA ALA A 65 28.93 36.30 13.28
C ALA A 65 27.59 35.95 12.60
N GLY A 66 26.50 36.58 13.08
CA GLY A 66 25.14 36.48 12.55
C GLY A 66 24.14 35.88 13.57
N PRO A 67 22.86 36.31 13.59
CA PRO A 67 21.85 35.71 14.46
C PRO A 67 21.61 34.25 14.02
N ALA A 68 22.25 33.30 14.71
CA ALA A 68 22.05 31.88 14.46
C ALA A 68 20.59 31.49 14.77
N PRO A 69 19.95 30.64 13.93
CA PRO A 69 18.57 30.23 14.17
C PRO A 69 18.42 29.41 15.45
N ILE A 70 17.38 29.67 16.24
CA ILE A 70 17.04 28.84 17.41
C ILE A 70 16.58 27.46 16.91
N ALA A 71 17.31 26.40 17.24
CA ALA A 71 16.91 25.03 16.88
C ALA A 71 16.05 24.39 17.98
N VAL A 72 14.86 23.88 17.62
CA VAL A 72 13.95 23.18 18.54
C VAL A 72 13.65 21.78 18.01
N SER A 73 13.85 20.76 18.83
CA SER A 73 13.45 19.38 18.53
C SER A 73 12.01 19.15 19.01
N CYS A 74 11.14 18.72 18.09
CA CYS A 74 9.73 18.59 18.38
C CYS A 74 9.38 17.23 19.01
N PRO A 75 8.33 17.19 19.87
CA PRO A 75 7.90 15.94 20.50
C PRO A 75 7.31 14.97 19.47
N GLY A 76 7.30 13.69 19.82
CA GLY A 76 6.60 12.65 19.07
C GLY A 76 5.10 12.64 19.33
N GLY A 77 4.34 12.03 18.43
CA GLY A 77 2.89 11.88 18.53
C GLY A 77 2.22 11.45 17.22
N SER A 78 0.93 11.17 17.28
CA SER A 78 0.08 10.81 16.13
C SER A 78 -1.09 11.77 16.00
N GLY A 79 -1.60 12.00 14.79
CA GLY A 79 -2.68 12.95 14.56
C GLY A 79 -2.17 14.39 14.64
N THR A 80 -2.43 15.11 15.72
CA THR A 80 -1.97 16.50 15.86
C THR A 80 -0.77 16.61 16.80
N VAL A 81 0.35 17.11 16.29
CA VAL A 81 1.59 17.30 17.06
C VAL A 81 1.90 18.79 17.15
N THR A 82 2.02 19.30 18.38
CA THR A 82 2.34 20.71 18.64
C THR A 82 3.75 20.85 19.20
N CYS A 83 4.54 21.72 18.60
CA CYS A 83 5.90 22.06 18.99
C CYS A 83 5.97 23.55 19.32
N LYS A 84 6.60 23.93 20.43
CA LYS A 84 6.66 25.32 20.88
C LYS A 84 8.10 25.74 21.11
N THR A 85 8.40 26.99 20.76
CA THR A 85 9.62 27.67 21.20
C THR A 85 9.49 28.04 22.68
N GLY A 86 10.59 27.94 23.44
CA GLY A 86 10.57 28.27 24.88
C GLY A 86 10.43 29.77 25.16
N THR A 87 10.83 30.61 24.20
CA THR A 87 10.77 32.07 24.28
C THR A 87 10.29 32.66 22.96
N GLY A 88 9.80 33.89 23.02
CA GLY A 88 9.53 34.70 21.84
C GLY A 88 10.76 34.96 20.96
N LEU A 89 10.53 35.29 19.68
CA LEU A 89 11.58 35.62 18.72
C LEU A 89 11.81 37.13 18.67
N GLU A 90 13.06 37.55 18.77
CA GLU A 90 13.46 38.95 18.58
C GLU A 90 13.22 39.41 17.12
N PRO A 91 13.09 40.72 16.85
CA PRO A 91 13.04 41.25 15.49
C PRO A 91 14.19 40.73 14.62
N GLY A 92 13.86 40.18 13.45
CA GLY A 92 14.82 39.59 12.51
C GLY A 92 15.33 38.19 12.88
N GLN A 93 15.01 37.67 14.07
CA GLN A 93 15.43 36.35 14.52
C GLN A 93 14.62 35.24 13.83
N SER A 94 15.27 34.09 13.62
CA SER A 94 14.65 32.89 13.06
C SER A 94 14.73 31.72 14.04
N ALA A 95 13.75 30.84 14.01
CA ALA A 95 13.75 29.55 14.70
C ALA A 95 13.46 28.42 13.71
N VAL A 96 14.15 27.29 13.87
CA VAL A 96 13.98 26.08 13.08
C VAL A 96 13.40 25.00 14.00
N LEU A 97 12.13 24.67 13.79
CA LEU A 97 11.43 23.62 14.52
C LEU A 97 11.49 22.35 13.67
N THR A 98 12.17 21.32 14.16
CA THR A 98 12.38 20.07 13.41
C THR A 98 11.46 18.98 13.93
N PHE A 99 10.56 18.52 13.07
CA PHE A 99 9.71 17.35 13.31
C PHE A 99 10.35 16.13 12.67
N ARG A 100 10.51 15.05 13.43
CA ARG A 100 11.01 13.78 12.90
C ARG A 100 9.81 12.89 12.60
N LEU A 101 9.52 12.66 11.32
CA LEU A 101 8.35 11.93 10.85
C LEU A 101 8.74 10.51 10.45
N ARG A 102 7.85 9.55 10.72
CA ARG A 102 7.94 8.15 10.30
C ARG A 102 6.63 7.75 9.64
N ALA A 103 6.73 7.17 8.45
CA ALA A 103 5.59 6.50 7.81
C ALA A 103 5.57 5.01 8.17
N ASP A 104 4.38 4.44 8.31
CA ASP A 104 4.17 3.00 8.40
C ASP A 104 3.69 2.41 7.05
N GLU A 105 3.49 1.10 7.00
CA GLU A 105 3.05 0.38 5.79
C GLU A 105 1.61 0.73 5.36
N THR A 106 0.84 1.38 6.22
CA THR A 106 -0.55 1.79 5.95
C THR A 106 -0.66 3.23 5.45
N ALA A 107 0.47 3.96 5.39
CA ALA A 107 0.50 5.33 4.93
C ALA A 107 0.15 5.44 3.43
N GLU A 108 -0.78 6.33 3.11
CA GLU A 108 -1.23 6.50 1.74
C GLU A 108 -0.20 7.26 0.90
N PRO A 109 0.05 6.85 -0.36
CA PRO A 109 0.94 7.57 -1.26
C PRO A 109 0.41 9.00 -1.53
N GLY A 110 1.27 10.00 -1.34
CA GLY A 110 0.96 11.39 -1.69
C GLY A 110 0.09 12.14 -0.67
N SER A 111 -0.09 11.63 0.55
CA SER A 111 -0.80 12.36 1.61
C SER A 111 -0.16 13.72 1.91
N MET A 112 -0.99 14.69 2.30
CA MET A 112 -0.53 16.03 2.66
C MET A 112 -0.51 16.19 4.18
N VAL A 113 0.62 16.63 4.72
CA VAL A 113 0.71 17.11 6.10
C VAL A 113 0.28 18.57 6.09
N THR A 114 -0.79 18.88 6.82
CA THR A 114 -1.25 20.25 7.00
C THR A 114 -0.83 20.73 8.38
N GLY A 115 -0.57 22.03 8.52
CA GLY A 115 -0.16 22.58 9.78
C GLY A 115 -0.52 24.05 9.90
N SER A 116 -0.38 24.57 11.11
CA SER A 116 -0.49 25.98 11.39
C SER A 116 0.60 26.41 12.35
N VAL A 117 1.21 27.56 12.05
CA VAL A 117 2.16 28.26 12.90
C VAL A 117 1.40 29.39 13.58
N THR A 118 1.35 29.36 14.91
CA THR A 118 0.76 30.42 15.71
C THR A 118 1.82 31.12 16.55
N ALA A 119 1.80 32.44 16.58
CA ALA A 119 2.61 33.24 17.51
C ALA A 119 1.66 34.10 18.33
N GLY A 120 1.45 33.68 19.58
CA GLY A 120 0.40 34.24 20.43
C GLY A 120 -1.02 34.02 19.90
N ALA A 121 -1.95 34.84 20.39
CA ALA A 121 -3.38 34.73 20.04
C ALA A 121 -3.75 35.35 18.67
N GLN A 122 -2.87 36.18 18.09
CA GLN A 122 -3.25 37.05 16.96
C GLN A 122 -2.63 36.63 15.61
N ILE A 123 -1.58 35.82 15.59
CA ILE A 123 -0.88 35.46 14.35
C ILE A 123 -1.08 33.98 14.07
N LYS A 124 -1.69 33.65 12.93
CA LYS A 124 -1.86 32.28 12.43
C LYS A 124 -1.46 32.20 10.96
N VAL A 125 -0.39 31.44 10.67
CA VAL A 125 0.09 31.16 9.32
C VAL A 125 -0.19 29.69 9.02
N SER A 126 -0.93 29.39 7.95
CA SER A 126 -1.13 28.01 7.50
C SER A 126 0.10 27.52 6.73
N VAL A 127 0.47 26.27 6.97
CA VAL A 127 1.59 25.60 6.32
C VAL A 127 1.08 24.29 5.76
N ALA A 128 1.44 23.96 4.53
CA ALA A 128 1.02 22.73 3.89
C ALA A 128 2.23 22.08 3.22
N VAL A 129 2.58 20.88 3.67
CA VAL A 129 3.75 20.13 3.20
C VAL A 129 3.26 18.87 2.53
N LYS A 130 3.62 18.71 1.26
CA LYS A 130 3.34 17.46 0.54
C LYS A 130 4.30 16.38 1.03
N VAL A 131 3.75 15.27 1.51
CA VAL A 131 4.52 14.11 1.95
C VAL A 131 4.33 13.00 0.92
N THR A 132 5.43 12.56 0.32
CA THR A 132 5.39 11.48 -0.66
C THR A 132 5.92 10.22 -0.01
N VAL A 133 5.02 9.29 0.32
CA VAL A 133 5.38 7.95 0.81
C VAL A 133 5.59 7.03 -0.38
N LYS A 134 6.78 6.42 -0.49
CA LYS A 134 7.02 5.38 -1.49
C LYS A 134 6.53 4.04 -0.93
N PRO A 135 5.65 3.30 -1.64
CA PRO A 135 5.26 1.97 -1.19
C PRO A 135 6.48 1.04 -1.16
N PRO A 136 6.56 0.08 -0.22
CA PRO A 136 7.66 -0.87 -0.20
C PRO A 136 7.70 -1.67 -1.51
N PRO A 137 8.89 -1.95 -2.07
CA PRO A 137 8.99 -2.74 -3.29
C PRO A 137 8.42 -4.15 -3.08
N ASP A 138 7.48 -4.54 -3.94
CA ASP A 138 6.99 -5.91 -4.05
C ASP A 138 7.99 -6.72 -4.90
N ASP A 139 8.38 -7.91 -4.45
CA ASP A 139 9.18 -8.85 -5.24
C ASP A 139 8.94 -10.28 -4.75
N LEU A 140 8.99 -11.25 -5.67
CA LEU A 140 8.80 -12.65 -5.33
C LEU A 140 9.59 -13.59 -6.23
N THR A 141 9.92 -14.75 -5.67
CA THR A 141 10.53 -15.86 -6.39
C THR A 141 9.59 -17.06 -6.39
N LEU A 142 9.44 -17.66 -7.56
CA LEU A 142 8.60 -18.83 -7.79
C LEU A 142 9.49 -20.01 -8.17
N ARG A 143 9.21 -21.17 -7.58
CA ARG A 143 9.74 -22.46 -8.00
C ARG A 143 8.59 -23.44 -8.09
N ALA A 144 8.57 -24.23 -9.14
CA ALA A 144 7.58 -25.30 -9.31
C ALA A 144 8.28 -26.52 -9.89
N GLU A 145 8.03 -27.68 -9.29
CA GLU A 145 8.67 -28.94 -9.63
C GLU A 145 7.62 -30.05 -9.62
N SER A 146 7.71 -31.00 -10.55
CA SER A 146 6.92 -32.23 -10.51
C SER A 146 7.56 -33.23 -9.55
N ASP A 147 6.76 -34.09 -8.92
CA ASP A 147 7.34 -35.22 -8.20
C ASP A 147 7.92 -36.24 -9.19
N GLY A 148 9.02 -36.90 -8.83
CA GLY A 148 9.64 -37.92 -9.70
C GLY A 148 8.71 -39.09 -10.01
N LEU A 149 7.67 -39.29 -9.18
CA LEU A 149 6.65 -40.31 -9.38
C LEU A 149 5.61 -39.92 -10.46
N SER A 150 5.55 -38.66 -10.87
CA SER A 150 4.68 -38.19 -11.95
C SER A 150 5.07 -38.74 -13.31
N ALA A 151 6.30 -39.23 -13.48
CA ALA A 151 6.74 -39.80 -14.75
C ALA A 151 6.11 -41.17 -15.05
N PHE A 152 5.65 -41.90 -14.03
CA PHE A 152 5.12 -43.26 -14.20
C PHE A 152 3.71 -43.28 -14.84
N PRO A 153 3.40 -44.29 -15.66
CA PRO A 153 2.16 -44.36 -16.43
C PRO A 153 0.91 -44.64 -15.58
N TRP A 154 1.06 -45.30 -14.43
CA TRP A 154 -0.06 -45.52 -13.49
C TRP A 154 -0.44 -44.25 -12.69
N ASN A 155 0.39 -43.20 -12.71
CA ASN A 155 0.07 -41.94 -12.06
C ASN A 155 -0.75 -41.03 -12.98
N ARG A 156 -2.07 -41.20 -12.96
CA ARG A 156 -3.00 -40.42 -13.81
C ARG A 156 -3.19 -38.96 -13.39
N ASN A 157 -2.77 -38.60 -12.17
CA ASN A 157 -2.99 -37.28 -11.56
C ASN A 157 -1.68 -36.79 -10.94
N PRO A 158 -0.76 -36.24 -11.76
CA PRO A 158 0.57 -35.89 -11.31
C PRO A 158 0.54 -34.79 -10.23
N LEU A 159 1.59 -34.77 -9.41
CA LEU A 159 1.74 -33.85 -8.30
C LEU A 159 2.76 -32.75 -8.63
N VAL A 160 2.37 -31.51 -8.38
CA VAL A 160 3.23 -30.33 -8.50
C VAL A 160 3.50 -29.74 -7.12
N LEU A 161 4.77 -29.56 -6.80
CA LEU A 161 5.23 -28.81 -5.64
C LEU A 161 5.57 -27.39 -6.05
N ILE A 162 4.79 -26.43 -5.56
CA ILE A 162 4.96 -25.01 -5.82
C ILE A 162 5.47 -24.34 -4.54
N ARG A 163 6.54 -23.56 -4.68
CA ARG A 163 7.17 -22.79 -3.62
C ARG A 163 7.27 -21.34 -4.04
N VAL A 164 6.68 -20.46 -3.25
CA VAL A 164 6.72 -19.01 -3.46
C VAL A 164 7.40 -18.36 -2.27
N LYS A 165 8.44 -17.57 -2.52
CA LYS A 165 9.15 -16.82 -1.47
C LYS A 165 9.06 -15.34 -1.76
N ASN A 166 8.60 -14.57 -0.77
CA ASN A 166 8.59 -13.11 -0.84
C ASN A 166 10.03 -12.60 -0.67
N THR A 167 10.56 -11.97 -1.71
CA THR A 167 11.89 -11.34 -1.72
C THR A 167 11.82 -9.82 -1.61
N GLY A 168 10.62 -9.25 -1.68
CA GLY A 168 10.35 -7.83 -1.50
C GLY A 168 10.31 -7.41 -0.04
N LYS A 169 9.99 -6.13 0.19
CA LYS A 169 9.86 -5.52 1.52
C LYS A 169 8.40 -5.44 2.00
N SER A 170 7.42 -5.77 1.15
CA SER A 170 6.00 -5.67 1.49
C SER A 170 5.45 -6.96 2.09
N THR A 171 4.37 -6.84 2.88
CA THR A 171 3.66 -7.98 3.47
C THR A 171 2.25 -8.09 2.87
N LYS A 172 2.09 -8.94 1.84
CA LYS A 172 0.83 -9.06 1.06
C LYS A 172 0.43 -10.53 0.81
N PRO A 173 -0.85 -10.84 0.55
CA PRO A 173 -1.26 -12.17 0.15
C PRO A 173 -0.66 -12.52 -1.22
N VAL A 174 -0.36 -13.81 -1.41
CA VAL A 174 0.17 -14.37 -2.65
C VAL A 174 -0.95 -15.05 -3.43
N THR A 175 -0.97 -14.86 -4.74
CA THR A 175 -1.86 -15.59 -5.65
C THR A 175 -1.04 -16.42 -6.62
N ILE A 176 -1.33 -17.72 -6.70
CA ILE A 176 -0.70 -18.68 -7.59
C ILE A 176 -1.74 -19.11 -8.60
N THR A 177 -1.44 -19.06 -9.90
CA THR A 177 -2.35 -19.56 -10.93
C THR A 177 -1.70 -20.68 -11.71
N LEU A 178 -2.50 -21.69 -12.02
CA LEU A 178 -2.12 -22.81 -12.88
C LEU A 178 -3.03 -22.81 -14.10
N ASP A 179 -2.48 -23.14 -15.26
CA ASP A 179 -3.22 -23.32 -16.52
C ASP A 179 -3.85 -24.71 -16.67
N HIS A 180 -3.72 -25.57 -15.65
CA HIS A 180 -4.28 -26.92 -15.65
C HIS A 180 -5.25 -27.14 -14.50
N ARG A 181 -6.23 -28.01 -14.71
CA ARG A 181 -7.27 -28.31 -13.72
C ARG A 181 -6.66 -28.98 -12.49
N VAL A 182 -7.14 -28.57 -11.32
CA VAL A 182 -6.70 -29.12 -10.03
C VAL A 182 -7.74 -30.09 -9.51
N LEU A 183 -7.30 -31.30 -9.16
CA LEU A 183 -8.11 -32.32 -8.49
C LEU A 183 -8.20 -32.05 -6.99
N SER A 184 -7.04 -31.82 -6.37
CA SER A 184 -6.94 -31.44 -4.96
C SER A 184 -5.68 -30.63 -4.72
N SER A 185 -5.72 -29.77 -3.72
CA SER A 185 -4.56 -29.02 -3.27
C SER A 185 -4.45 -29.08 -1.76
N TRP A 186 -3.21 -29.01 -1.27
CA TRP A 186 -2.94 -28.86 0.15
C TRP A 186 -1.82 -27.86 0.37
N SER A 187 -1.89 -27.12 1.45
CA SER A 187 -0.87 -26.18 1.87
C SER A 187 -0.89 -26.03 3.38
N VAL A 188 0.28 -26.06 4.00
CA VAL A 188 0.45 -25.75 5.43
C VAL A 188 0.11 -24.28 5.71
N TYR A 189 0.19 -23.41 4.70
CA TYR A 189 -0.06 -21.97 4.80
C TYR A 189 -1.51 -21.57 4.48
N GLY A 190 -2.42 -22.54 4.35
CA GLY A 190 -3.84 -22.26 4.14
C GLY A 190 -4.11 -21.51 2.83
N ILE A 191 -3.59 -22.03 1.72
CA ILE A 191 -3.80 -21.52 0.36
C ILE A 191 -4.90 -22.35 -0.31
N PRO A 192 -6.19 -21.94 -0.24
CA PRO A 192 -7.26 -22.58 -0.99
C PRO A 192 -7.11 -22.31 -2.49
N CYS A 193 -7.46 -23.31 -3.31
CA CYS A 193 -7.53 -23.17 -4.76
C CYS A 193 -8.99 -23.15 -5.22
N THR A 194 -9.31 -22.23 -6.11
CA THR A 194 -10.59 -22.15 -6.83
C THR A 194 -10.36 -22.54 -8.30
N PRO A 195 -11.18 -23.42 -8.88
CA PRO A 195 -11.10 -23.74 -10.30
C PRO A 195 -11.40 -22.50 -11.15
N THR A 196 -10.63 -22.30 -12.22
CA THR A 196 -10.81 -21.20 -13.17
C THR A 196 -10.90 -21.77 -14.58
N GLY A 197 -12.08 -22.23 -15.00
CA GLY A 197 -12.33 -22.78 -16.34
C GLY A 197 -11.45 -24.01 -16.68
N GLU A 198 -10.29 -23.76 -17.25
CA GLU A 198 -9.28 -24.76 -17.62
C GLU A 198 -8.15 -24.90 -16.59
N GLY A 199 -8.00 -23.91 -15.69
CA GLY A 199 -6.95 -23.84 -14.68
C GLY A 199 -7.46 -23.82 -13.24
N ALA A 200 -6.62 -23.30 -12.35
CA ALA A 200 -6.99 -22.95 -10.98
C ALA A 200 -6.24 -21.71 -10.48
N SER A 201 -6.88 -20.96 -9.60
CA SER A 201 -6.29 -19.84 -8.88
C SER A 201 -6.26 -20.13 -7.39
N CYS A 202 -5.10 -20.00 -6.76
CA CYS A 202 -4.85 -20.34 -5.37
C CYS A 202 -4.32 -19.11 -4.64
N THR A 203 -5.13 -18.52 -3.75
CA THR A 203 -4.76 -17.29 -3.02
C THR A 203 -4.55 -17.59 -1.55
N SER A 204 -3.45 -17.11 -0.96
CA SER A 204 -3.19 -17.29 0.47
C SER A 204 -4.19 -16.49 1.32
N ARG A 205 -4.71 -17.12 2.38
CA ARG A 205 -5.59 -16.42 3.34
C ARG A 205 -4.85 -15.39 4.17
N GLY A 206 -3.57 -15.65 4.48
CA GLY A 206 -2.68 -14.74 5.18
C GLY A 206 -1.77 -13.98 4.23
N SER A 207 -1.18 -12.90 4.73
CA SER A 207 -0.09 -12.18 4.06
C SER A 207 1.24 -12.91 4.24
N LEU A 208 2.07 -12.87 3.20
CA LEU A 208 3.41 -13.45 3.20
C LEU A 208 4.41 -12.34 3.54
N ALA A 209 5.00 -12.39 4.73
CA ALA A 209 6.00 -11.40 5.16
C ALA A 209 7.32 -11.52 4.35
N PRO A 210 8.14 -10.44 4.29
CA PRO A 210 9.45 -10.45 3.66
C PRO A 210 10.32 -11.63 4.11
N GLY A 211 10.98 -12.28 3.16
CA GLY A 211 11.86 -13.43 3.38
C GLY A 211 11.14 -14.75 3.71
N ARG A 212 9.83 -14.74 3.95
CA ARG A 212 9.03 -15.96 4.19
C ARG A 212 8.68 -16.68 2.90
N GLN A 213 8.47 -17.98 3.03
CA GLN A 213 8.12 -18.87 1.93
C GLN A 213 6.81 -19.59 2.22
N ALA A 214 5.93 -19.64 1.24
CA ALA A 214 4.76 -20.48 1.24
C ALA A 214 4.96 -21.68 0.29
N SER A 215 4.45 -22.83 0.68
CA SER A 215 4.47 -24.05 -0.15
C SER A 215 3.05 -24.52 -0.42
N LEU A 216 2.79 -24.91 -1.65
CA LEU A 216 1.52 -25.42 -2.14
C LEU A 216 1.79 -26.70 -2.92
N TRP A 217 1.08 -27.76 -2.58
CA TRP A 217 1.11 -29.01 -3.30
C TRP A 217 -0.20 -29.17 -4.04
N VAL A 218 -0.12 -29.48 -5.33
CA VAL A 218 -1.27 -29.51 -6.23
C VAL A 218 -1.30 -30.82 -6.99
N ARG A 219 -2.35 -31.61 -6.79
CA ARG A 219 -2.65 -32.74 -7.67
C ARG A 219 -3.46 -32.25 -8.86
N LEU A 220 -2.92 -32.47 -10.05
CA LEU A 220 -3.58 -32.15 -11.29
C LEU A 220 -4.71 -33.14 -11.58
N LYS A 221 -5.78 -32.66 -12.22
CA LYS A 221 -6.89 -33.48 -12.67
C LYS A 221 -6.59 -33.97 -14.08
N GLY A 222 -6.14 -35.21 -14.18
CA GLY A 222 -5.62 -35.79 -15.41
C GLY A 222 -4.20 -35.32 -15.71
N ARG A 223 -3.47 -36.15 -16.48
CA ARG A 223 -2.14 -35.84 -16.96
C ARG A 223 -2.23 -34.78 -18.07
N PRO A 224 -1.34 -33.77 -18.09
CA PRO A 224 -1.13 -32.95 -19.28
C PRO A 224 -0.75 -33.81 -20.48
N ALA A 225 -1.03 -33.33 -21.68
CA ALA A 225 -0.61 -34.00 -22.91
C ALA A 225 0.93 -34.06 -22.98
N ASP A 226 1.46 -35.02 -23.74
CA ASP A 226 2.91 -35.19 -23.85
C ASP A 226 3.58 -33.92 -24.39
N ASN A 227 4.71 -33.55 -23.77
CA ASN A 227 5.44 -32.30 -24.03
C ASN A 227 4.66 -30.99 -23.85
N VAL A 228 3.47 -31.02 -23.22
CA VAL A 228 2.74 -29.80 -22.84
C VAL A 228 3.05 -29.48 -21.39
N PRO A 229 3.83 -28.41 -21.10
CA PRO A 229 4.10 -28.02 -19.74
C PRO A 229 2.86 -27.44 -19.07
N VAL A 230 2.85 -27.53 -17.74
CA VAL A 230 1.91 -26.78 -16.90
C VAL A 230 2.60 -25.51 -16.47
N THR A 231 2.01 -24.37 -16.84
CA THR A 231 2.53 -23.05 -16.50
C THR A 231 2.03 -22.65 -15.11
N VAL A 232 2.97 -22.41 -14.22
CA VAL A 232 2.69 -21.85 -12.89
C VAL A 232 3.09 -20.38 -12.89
N ASN A 233 2.15 -19.52 -12.54
CA ASN A 233 2.41 -18.10 -12.29
C ASN A 233 2.17 -17.78 -10.83
N ALA A 234 2.87 -16.76 -10.31
CA ALA A 234 2.65 -16.25 -8.98
C ALA A 234 2.73 -14.73 -8.95
N THR A 235 1.86 -14.12 -8.14
CA THR A 235 1.78 -12.67 -7.95
C THR A 235 1.72 -12.34 -6.46
N LEU A 236 2.33 -11.20 -6.10
CA LEU A 236 2.32 -10.62 -4.76
C LEU A 236 2.14 -9.12 -4.94
N GLY A 237 0.95 -8.60 -4.64
CA GLY A 237 0.62 -7.21 -4.93
C GLY A 237 0.75 -6.89 -6.43
N VAL A 238 1.66 -5.97 -6.77
CA VAL A 238 1.94 -5.62 -8.18
C VAL A 238 3.07 -6.45 -8.80
N ALA A 239 3.84 -7.18 -7.99
CA ALA A 239 4.92 -8.01 -8.49
C ALA A 239 4.39 -9.31 -9.11
N LYS A 240 5.01 -9.70 -10.23
CA LYS A 240 4.78 -10.97 -10.92
C LYS A 240 6.10 -11.72 -10.99
N ALA A 241 6.13 -12.97 -10.55
CA ALA A 241 7.28 -13.83 -10.79
C ALA A 241 7.36 -14.21 -12.27
N LYS A 242 8.57 -14.61 -12.69
CA LYS A 242 8.74 -15.30 -13.96
C LYS A 242 7.90 -16.60 -13.94
N PRO A 243 7.11 -16.86 -15.00
CA PRO A 243 6.39 -18.13 -15.15
C PRO A 243 7.36 -19.30 -15.03
N VAL A 244 6.92 -20.39 -14.40
CA VAL A 244 7.67 -21.64 -14.32
C VAL A 244 6.88 -22.73 -15.03
N GLU A 245 7.50 -23.36 -16.01
CA GLU A 245 6.94 -24.47 -16.78
C GLU A 245 7.34 -25.81 -16.15
N VAL A 246 6.35 -26.57 -15.71
CA VAL A 246 6.55 -27.90 -15.14
C VAL A 246 6.23 -28.94 -16.19
N HIS A 247 7.25 -29.71 -16.57
CA HIS A 247 7.12 -30.80 -17.51
C HIS A 247 6.92 -32.13 -16.76
N PHE A 248 6.06 -32.96 -17.30
CA PHE A 248 5.82 -34.32 -16.80
C PHE A 248 6.35 -35.28 -17.85
N GLY A 249 7.52 -35.85 -17.59
CA GLY A 249 8.11 -36.84 -18.49
C GLY A 249 7.21 -38.07 -18.62
N CYS A 250 7.44 -38.84 -19.67
CA CYS A 250 6.74 -40.09 -19.94
C CYS A 250 7.72 -41.25 -19.82
N TRP A 251 7.50 -42.15 -18.86
CA TRP A 251 8.33 -43.34 -18.73
C TRP A 251 8.11 -44.28 -19.92
N HIS A 252 9.15 -44.49 -20.72
CA HIS A 252 9.15 -45.32 -21.94
C HIS A 252 7.99 -45.03 -22.93
N HIS A 253 7.54 -43.76 -23.03
CA HIS A 253 6.42 -43.34 -23.89
C HIS A 253 5.07 -44.01 -23.57
N TRP A 254 4.92 -44.73 -22.46
CA TRP A 254 3.69 -45.45 -22.09
C TRP A 254 2.57 -44.56 -21.52
N CYS A 255 2.60 -43.27 -21.82
CA CYS A 255 1.64 -42.30 -21.29
C CYS A 255 0.64 -41.83 -22.37
N ASP A 256 0.83 -42.27 -23.61
CA ASP A 256 0.09 -41.83 -24.81
C ASP A 256 -1.31 -42.47 -24.94
N ASP A 257 -1.63 -43.50 -24.15
CA ASP A 257 -2.88 -44.25 -24.26
C ASP A 257 -4.13 -43.50 -23.75
N ASN A 258 -4.01 -42.22 -23.35
CA ASN A 258 -5.17 -41.40 -22.95
C ASN A 258 -5.60 -40.41 -24.04
N ALA A 259 -5.54 -40.80 -25.32
CA ALA A 259 -6.16 -40.12 -26.46
C ALA A 259 -7.72 -40.10 -26.42
N LEU A 260 -8.32 -39.95 -25.23
CA LEU A 260 -9.78 -39.84 -25.04
C LEU A 260 -10.22 -38.47 -24.51
N LEU A 261 -9.34 -37.48 -24.47
CA LEU A 261 -9.77 -36.08 -24.31
C LEU A 261 -9.47 -35.31 -25.59
N PRO A 262 -10.48 -34.67 -26.22
CA PRO A 262 -10.26 -33.89 -27.44
C PRO A 262 -9.29 -32.75 -27.16
N PRO A 263 -8.44 -32.37 -28.13
CA PRO A 263 -7.46 -31.30 -27.95
C PRO A 263 -8.16 -30.00 -27.58
N THR A 264 -7.79 -29.43 -26.44
CA THR A 264 -8.14 -28.06 -26.10
C THR A 264 -7.39 -27.13 -27.04
N THR A 265 -8.12 -26.56 -28.00
CA THR A 265 -7.61 -25.52 -28.89
C THR A 265 -7.18 -24.33 -28.05
N VAL A 266 -5.89 -24.01 -28.07
CA VAL A 266 -5.35 -22.78 -27.49
C VAL A 266 -6.06 -21.58 -28.15
N PRO A 267 -6.65 -20.62 -27.42
CA PRO A 267 -7.15 -19.40 -28.05
C PRO A 267 -5.95 -18.56 -28.50
N THR A 268 -5.65 -18.61 -29.79
CA THR A 268 -4.77 -17.65 -30.47
C THR A 268 -5.36 -16.25 -30.28
N MET A 269 -4.67 -15.39 -29.53
CA MET A 269 -4.97 -13.96 -29.52
C MET A 269 -4.94 -13.44 -30.97
N PRO A 270 -5.92 -12.64 -31.42
CA PRO A 270 -5.87 -12.08 -32.77
C PRO A 270 -4.72 -11.09 -32.87
N THR A 271 -3.68 -11.49 -33.62
CA THR A 271 -2.59 -10.63 -34.03
C THR A 271 -3.13 -9.55 -34.96
N LEU A 272 -3.06 -8.30 -34.52
CA LEU A 272 -3.38 -7.12 -35.32
C LEU A 272 -2.34 -6.97 -36.44
N PRO A 273 -2.68 -6.99 -37.74
CA PRO A 273 -1.70 -6.75 -38.79
C PRO A 273 -1.41 -5.25 -38.90
N SER A 274 -0.18 -4.84 -38.56
CA SER A 274 0.39 -3.56 -38.95
C SER A 274 0.91 -3.61 -40.39
N VAL A 275 0.22 -2.85 -41.25
CA VAL A 275 0.69 -1.96 -42.35
C VAL A 275 1.83 -2.45 -43.26
N THR A 276 1.60 -2.46 -44.59
CA THR A 276 2.35 -1.68 -45.61
C THR A 276 1.81 -1.96 -47.01
N SER A 277 1.20 -0.95 -47.65
CA SER A 277 1.12 -0.89 -49.12
C SER A 277 1.26 0.56 -49.60
N LYS A 278 2.28 0.75 -50.45
CA LYS A 278 2.60 1.97 -51.22
C LYS A 278 1.69 2.04 -52.47
N PRO A 279 1.67 3.15 -53.25
CA PRO A 279 0.46 3.73 -53.81
C PRO A 279 0.30 3.46 -55.32
N PRO A 280 -0.88 3.75 -55.87
CA PRO A 280 -0.94 4.27 -57.22
C PRO A 280 -1.70 5.60 -57.32
N SER A 281 -1.30 6.31 -58.37
CA SER A 281 -1.56 7.69 -58.70
C SER A 281 -2.78 7.86 -59.61
N THR A 282 -3.36 9.06 -59.52
CA THR A 282 -3.99 9.90 -60.57
C THR A 282 -5.38 9.61 -61.14
N SER A 283 -6.17 10.69 -61.02
CA SER A 283 -7.09 11.28 -61.99
C SER A 283 -8.45 10.63 -62.22
N GLN A 284 -9.50 11.31 -61.72
CA GLN A 284 -10.55 11.80 -62.60
C GLN A 284 -11.37 12.94 -61.95
N THR A 285 -11.45 14.03 -62.70
CA THR A 285 -12.18 15.28 -62.49
C THR A 285 -13.70 15.09 -62.59
N PRO A 286 -14.51 15.86 -61.85
CA PRO A 286 -15.69 16.46 -62.48
C PRO A 286 -15.74 17.99 -62.36
N LYS A 287 -16.17 18.61 -63.47
CA LYS A 287 -16.37 20.04 -63.69
C LYS A 287 -17.58 20.61 -62.90
N PRO A 288 -17.71 21.95 -62.80
CA PRO A 288 -18.61 22.67 -61.90
C PRO A 288 -19.87 23.24 -62.56
N GLY A 289 -20.89 23.56 -61.73
CA GLY A 289 -22.02 24.46 -62.04
C GLY A 289 -23.10 24.37 -60.94
N ARG A 290 -23.13 25.24 -59.90
CA ARG A 290 -23.74 26.59 -59.74
C ARG A 290 -25.30 26.58 -59.61
N PRO A 291 -25.95 27.62 -59.05
CA PRO A 291 -26.34 27.74 -57.64
C PRO A 291 -27.87 28.01 -57.44
N GLY A 292 -28.41 27.68 -56.26
CA GLY A 292 -29.78 28.04 -55.85
C GLY A 292 -29.83 28.41 -54.37
N TRP A 293 -30.41 29.58 -54.09
CA TRP A 293 -30.39 30.39 -52.86
C TRP A 293 -31.56 30.03 -51.91
N PRO A 294 -31.83 30.73 -50.78
CA PRO A 294 -31.66 30.17 -49.43
C PRO A 294 -32.91 30.13 -48.51
N SER A 295 -32.71 29.52 -47.33
CA SER A 295 -33.34 29.81 -46.01
C SER A 295 -34.79 29.34 -45.76
N PRO A 296 -35.26 29.18 -44.48
CA PRO A 296 -34.76 29.85 -43.26
C PRO A 296 -34.62 29.03 -41.96
N SER A 297 -33.88 29.64 -41.03
CA SER A 297 -33.70 29.36 -39.61
C SER A 297 -34.99 29.17 -38.80
N LYS A 298 -34.91 28.32 -37.77
CA LYS A 298 -35.72 28.46 -36.55
C LYS A 298 -34.85 28.59 -35.30
N LYS A 299 -35.37 29.45 -34.44
CA LYS A 299 -34.79 30.21 -33.34
C LYS A 299 -34.96 29.48 -31.98
N PRO A 300 -34.11 29.77 -30.97
CA PRO A 300 -34.13 29.13 -29.63
C PRO A 300 -34.94 29.93 -28.58
N LEU A 301 -35.30 29.26 -27.46
CA LEU A 301 -35.40 29.70 -26.02
C LEU A 301 -36.48 28.89 -25.24
N PRO A 302 -36.59 28.93 -23.88
CA PRO A 302 -35.65 29.39 -22.84
C PRO A 302 -35.52 28.45 -21.59
N SER A 303 -34.62 28.90 -20.72
CA SER A 303 -34.30 28.55 -19.31
C SER A 303 -35.47 28.63 -18.30
N VAL A 304 -35.44 27.79 -17.25
CA VAL A 304 -35.96 28.13 -15.90
C VAL A 304 -35.07 27.48 -14.81
N THR A 305 -34.67 28.32 -13.86
CA THR A 305 -33.84 28.05 -12.67
C THR A 305 -34.72 27.68 -11.44
N PRO A 306 -34.21 27.70 -10.18
CA PRO A 306 -34.14 26.57 -9.25
C PRO A 306 -35.31 26.51 -8.25
N SER A 307 -35.49 25.38 -7.57
CA SER A 307 -36.36 25.31 -6.39
C SER A 307 -35.56 25.05 -5.12
N GLU A 308 -36.10 25.63 -4.06
CA GLU A 308 -35.48 26.11 -2.85
C GLU A 308 -35.77 25.16 -1.68
N SER A 309 -34.76 24.99 -0.83
CA SER A 309 -34.77 24.74 0.63
C SER A 309 -36.04 24.20 1.31
N ALA A 310 -35.94 23.02 1.93
CA ALA A 310 -36.75 22.64 3.09
C ALA A 310 -35.85 22.16 4.25
N LYS A 311 -36.06 22.81 5.40
CA LYS A 311 -35.36 22.71 6.67
C LYS A 311 -35.79 21.48 7.49
N GLN A 312 -34.78 20.86 8.13
CA GLN A 312 -34.72 20.30 9.50
C GLN A 312 -35.86 19.43 10.07
N VAL A 313 -35.49 18.23 10.56
CA VAL A 313 -35.68 17.82 11.97
C VAL A 313 -34.53 16.88 12.40
N PRO A 314 -33.78 17.16 13.49
CA PRO A 314 -32.81 16.23 14.09
C PRO A 314 -33.48 15.20 14.99
N THR A 315 -33.08 13.93 14.86
CA THR A 315 -33.51 12.81 15.71
C THR A 315 -32.78 12.85 17.06
N PRO A 316 -33.47 12.69 18.21
CA PRO A 316 -32.82 12.63 19.52
C PRO A 316 -32.10 11.29 19.77
N PRO A 317 -31.00 11.27 20.55
CA PRO A 317 -30.26 10.05 20.88
C PRO A 317 -31.00 9.15 21.87
N ALA A 318 -30.96 7.84 21.63
CA ALA A 318 -31.51 6.82 22.50
C ALA A 318 -30.70 6.70 23.81
N ALA A 319 -31.43 6.54 24.90
CA ALA A 319 -30.95 6.49 26.26
C ALA A 319 -30.08 5.24 26.58
N THR A 320 -29.07 5.49 27.40
CA THR A 320 -28.28 4.53 28.17
C THR A 320 -29.14 3.70 29.13
N THR A 321 -28.94 2.38 29.14
CA THR A 321 -29.23 1.53 30.31
C THR A 321 -28.04 0.61 30.56
N SER A 322 -27.15 1.06 31.44
CA SER A 322 -26.10 0.28 32.08
C SER A 322 -26.70 -0.57 33.20
N ALA A 323 -26.74 -1.89 33.02
CA ALA A 323 -27.03 -2.83 34.10
C ALA A 323 -25.72 -3.28 34.77
N PRO A 324 -25.60 -3.21 36.11
CA PRO A 324 -24.41 -3.68 36.82
C PRO A 324 -24.38 -5.23 36.93
N PRO A 325 -23.19 -5.86 36.86
CA PRO A 325 -23.07 -7.31 37.06
C PRO A 325 -23.32 -7.68 38.52
N ARG A 326 -24.18 -8.69 38.72
CA ARG A 326 -24.57 -9.25 40.01
C ARG A 326 -23.39 -10.03 40.63
N PRO A 327 -22.98 -9.76 41.87
CA PRO A 327 -21.96 -10.53 42.58
C PRO A 327 -22.60 -11.73 43.30
N GLY A 328 -21.96 -12.90 43.24
CA GLY A 328 -22.28 -13.99 44.15
C GLY A 328 -21.96 -15.38 43.64
N LYS A 329 -20.79 -15.90 44.01
CA LYS A 329 -20.63 -17.13 44.82
C LYS A 329 -19.13 -17.47 44.92
N ALA A 330 -18.51 -16.96 45.97
CA ALA A 330 -17.31 -17.55 46.54
C ALA A 330 -17.74 -18.59 47.59
N LYS A 331 -17.16 -19.78 47.52
CA LYS A 331 -16.96 -20.70 48.66
C LYS A 331 -15.63 -21.43 48.47
N PRO A 332 -14.98 -21.87 49.55
CA PRO A 332 -13.55 -21.70 49.75
C PRO A 332 -12.83 -23.05 49.93
N THR A 333 -11.55 -22.94 50.30
CA THR A 333 -10.73 -23.96 50.97
C THR A 333 -10.04 -24.91 49.98
N THR A 334 -8.71 -24.93 49.86
CA THR A 334 -7.81 -25.48 50.90
C THR A 334 -6.37 -24.96 50.75
N GLN A 335 -5.71 -24.87 51.91
CA GLN A 335 -4.41 -24.29 52.25
C GLN A 335 -3.15 -24.95 51.60
N PRO A 336 -1.97 -24.32 51.78
CA PRO A 336 -0.73 -24.57 51.03
C PRO A 336 0.20 -25.56 51.72
N ASN A 337 0.95 -26.33 50.93
CA ASN A 337 2.20 -27.00 51.29
C ASN A 337 2.98 -27.19 49.97
N GLY A 338 4.27 -26.93 49.84
CA GLY A 338 5.27 -26.52 50.81
C GLY A 338 6.53 -26.09 50.07
N ILE A 339 7.33 -25.30 50.78
CA ILE A 339 8.75 -25.06 50.56
C ILE A 339 9.48 -26.39 50.34
N VAL A 340 10.28 -26.50 49.28
CA VAL A 340 11.63 -27.08 49.37
C VAL A 340 12.53 -26.28 48.42
N ASP A 341 13.31 -25.41 49.02
CA ASP A 341 14.55 -24.89 48.46
C ASP A 341 15.70 -25.69 49.12
N ARG A 342 16.83 -25.79 48.41
CA ARG A 342 18.19 -26.17 48.84
C ARG A 342 18.70 -27.63 48.77
N VAL A 343 19.64 -27.80 47.82
CA VAL A 343 21.12 -27.96 48.02
C VAL A 343 21.76 -29.36 48.17
N PHE A 344 22.94 -29.48 47.50
CA PHE A 344 23.99 -30.54 47.46
C PHE A 344 23.52 -31.88 46.85
N GLU A 345 24.16 -32.46 45.83
CA GLU A 345 25.58 -32.64 45.50
C GLU A 345 25.72 -32.94 43.99
#